data_AF-A0A4U1B316-F1
#
_entry.id   AF-A0A4U1B316-F1
#
_cell.length_a   1.000
_cell.length_b   1.000
_cell.length_c   1.000
_cell.angle_alpha   90.00
_cell.angle_beta   90.00
_cell.angle_gamma   90.00
#
_symmetry.space_group_name_H-M   'P 1'
#
loop_
_entity.id
_entity.type
_entity.pdbx_description
1 polymer ?
#
loop_
_entity_poly.entity_id
_entity_poly.type
_entity_poly.pdbx_seq_one_letter_code
_entity_poly.pdbx_strand_id
1 'polypeptide(L)'
;MINFVYKGDRLHFSGGYWGDNIRGIELGIPFYDIKHSYLTTINATVGHTRTEDSMNDVDEWTYVGVSTTIDFNGFYIEPGLTIGKGDYDSPQLSLQLGYLW
;
A
#
# COMPACT_ATOMS: atom_id res chain seq x y z
N MET A 1 3.36 -15.54 3.32
CA MET A 1 3.25 -14.08 3.20
C MET A 1 2.70 -13.58 4.52
N ILE A 2 3.46 -12.76 5.23
CA ILE A 2 2.98 -12.08 6.43
C ILE A 2 2.75 -10.63 6.03
N ASN A 3 1.51 -10.17 6.10
CA ASN A 3 1.14 -8.79 5.84
C ASN A 3 0.57 -8.21 7.13
N PHE A 4 1.25 -7.20 7.68
CA PHE A 4 0.78 -6.44 8.81
C PHE A 4 0.18 -5.15 8.30
N VAL A 5 -1.12 -4.98 8.53
CA VAL A 5 -1.80 -3.73 8.20
C VAL A 5 -2.48 -3.19 9.42
N TYR A 6 -2.18 -1.94 9.73
CA TYR A 6 -2.86 -1.15 10.74
C TYR A 6 -3.49 0.06 10.06
N LYS A 7 -4.80 0.19 10.12
CA LYS A 7 -5.51 1.39 9.65
C LYS A 7 -6.22 2.03 10.84
N GLY A 8 -5.72 3.16 11.31
CA GLY A 8 -6.39 3.99 12.30
C GLY A 8 -6.85 5.32 11.71
N ASP A 9 -7.75 6.02 12.39
CA ASP A 9 -8.46 7.22 11.91
C ASP A 9 -7.60 8.35 11.32
N ARG A 10 -6.30 8.39 11.62
CA ARG A 10 -5.38 9.45 11.16
C ARG A 10 -4.14 8.94 10.46
N LEU A 11 -3.82 7.65 10.59
CA LEU A 11 -2.59 7.06 10.13
C LEU A 11 -2.84 5.60 9.76
N HIS A 12 -2.47 5.26 8.53
CA HIS A 12 -2.44 3.91 8.01
C HIS A 12 -0.99 3.47 7.86
N PHE A 13 -0.67 2.27 8.32
CA PHE A 13 0.64 1.66 8.13
C PHE A 13 0.46 0.24 7.63
N SER A 14 1.15 -0.09 6.55
CA SER A 14 1.20 -1.42 5.99
C SER A 14 2.64 -1.88 5.85
N GLY A 15 2.90 -3.12 6.26
CA GLY A 15 4.18 -3.78 6.11
C GLY A 15 3.95 -5.17 5.56
N GLY A 16 4.46 -5.43 4.36
CA GLY A 16 4.36 -6.71 3.68
C GLY A 16 5.69 -7.42 3.64
N TYR A 17 5.70 -8.69 4.03
CA TYR A 17 6.80 -9.62 3.81
C TYR A 17 6.31 -10.84 3.04
N TRP A 18 6.86 -11.07 1.85
CA TRP A 18 6.61 -12.26 1.07
C TRP A 18 7.90 -13.05 0.84
N GLY A 19 8.12 -14.05 1.69
CA GLY A 19 9.29 -14.93 1.61
C GLY A 19 10.58 -14.14 1.81
N ASP A 20 11.73 -14.73 1.49
CA ASP A 20 13.04 -14.09 1.71
C ASP A 20 13.34 -12.93 0.76
N ASN A 21 12.46 -12.70 -0.22
CA ASN A 21 12.77 -11.91 -1.40
C ASN A 21 12.02 -10.57 -1.45
N ILE A 22 10.81 -10.43 -0.90
CA ILE A 22 10.03 -9.19 -1.05
C ILE A 22 9.68 -8.62 0.32
N ARG A 23 10.16 -7.40 0.58
CA ARG A 23 9.85 -6.63 1.78
C ARG A 23 9.46 -5.21 1.41
N GLY A 24 8.35 -4.75 1.97
CA GLY A 24 7.83 -3.41 1.71
C GLY A 24 7.22 -2.79 2.95
N ILE A 25 7.45 -1.50 3.11
CA ILE A 25 6.75 -0.68 4.08
C ILE A 25 6.02 0.44 3.35
N GLU A 26 4.83 0.74 3.85
CA GLU A 26 3.97 1.78 3.31
C GLU A 26 3.30 2.53 4.45
N LEU A 27 3.29 3.85 4.34
CA LEU A 27 2.63 4.77 5.24
C LEU A 27 1.58 5.53 4.44
N GLY A 28 0.34 5.47 4.91
CA GLY A 28 -0.80 6.19 4.36
C GLY A 28 -1.33 7.22 5.34
N ILE A 29 -1.65 8.41 4.84
CA ILE A 29 -2.36 9.44 5.59
C ILE A 29 -3.72 9.65 4.93
N PRO A 30 -4.83 9.32 5.62
CA PRO A 30 -6.16 9.65 5.12
C PRO A 30 -6.36 11.16 5.15
N PHE A 31 -6.81 11.75 4.05
CA PHE A 31 -7.08 13.19 3.96
C PHE A 31 -8.53 13.53 3.58
N TYR A 32 -9.31 12.54 3.14
CA TYR A 32 -10.71 12.75 2.81
C TYR A 32 -11.54 11.52 3.17
N ASP A 33 -12.51 11.70 4.06
CA ASP A 33 -13.46 10.65 4.45
C ASP A 33 -14.80 10.87 3.76
N ILE A 34 -15.27 9.84 3.04
CA ILE A 34 -16.55 9.85 2.36
C ILE A 34 -17.56 9.12 3.23
N LYS A 35 -18.33 9.88 4.01
CA LYS A 35 -19.40 9.32 4.84
C LYS A 35 -20.59 8.93 3.95
N HIS A 36 -21.11 7.71 4.11
CA HIS A 36 -22.26 7.11 3.41
C HIS A 36 -22.00 6.46 2.03
N SER A 37 -20.80 5.92 1.79
CA SER A 37 -20.55 5.10 0.59
C SER A 37 -19.61 3.93 0.90
N TYR A 38 -19.60 2.91 0.03
CA TYR A 38 -18.62 1.82 0.08
C TYR A 38 -17.19 2.34 -0.04
N LEU A 39 -17.02 3.44 -0.76
CA LEU A 39 -15.80 4.23 -0.75
C LEU A 39 -15.72 4.96 0.59
N THR A 40 -14.73 4.61 1.41
CA THR A 40 -14.61 5.11 2.78
C THR A 40 -13.66 6.29 2.84
N THR A 41 -12.47 6.18 2.23
CA THR A 41 -11.39 7.15 2.45
C THR A 41 -10.48 7.29 1.24
N ILE A 42 -9.94 8.50 1.02
CA ILE A 42 -8.83 8.76 0.10
C ILE A 42 -7.57 9.01 0.93
N ASN A 43 -6.50 8.30 0.59
CA ASN A 43 -5.22 8.32 1.29
C ASN A 43 -4.12 8.85 0.39
N ALA A 44 -3.19 9.61 0.97
CA ALA A 44 -1.89 9.87 0.38
C ALA A 44 -0.91 8.84 0.95
N THR A 45 -0.18 8.13 0.10
CA THR A 45 0.74 7.07 0.53
C THR A 45 2.18 7.41 0.17
N VAL A 46 3.10 6.94 0.99
CA VAL A 46 4.53 6.87 0.70
C VAL A 46 5.02 5.48 1.08
N GLY A 47 5.77 4.85 0.20
CA GLY A 47 6.24 3.50 0.42
C GLY A 47 7.66 3.30 -0.09
N HIS A 48 8.29 2.29 0.48
CA HIS A 48 9.55 1.76 0.01
C HIS A 48 9.45 0.25 -0.05
N THR A 49 9.72 -0.30 -1.22
CA THR A 49 9.73 -1.73 -1.47
C THR A 49 11.11 -2.14 -1.95
N ARG A 50 11.56 -3.28 -1.45
CA ARG A 50 12.79 -3.93 -1.86
C ARG A 50 12.50 -5.38 -2.21
N THR A 51 12.89 -5.76 -3.40
CA THR A 51 12.77 -7.10 -3.96
C THR A 51 14.18 -7.64 -4.21
N GLU A 52 14.47 -8.83 -3.72
CA GLU A 52 15.74 -9.55 -3.93
C GLU A 52 15.43 -10.75 -4.81
N ASP A 53 15.96 -10.76 -6.03
CA ASP A 53 15.79 -11.88 -6.94
C ASP A 53 16.88 -12.94 -6.75
N SER A 54 16.60 -14.18 -7.16
CA SER A 54 17.50 -15.34 -6.94
C SER A 54 18.89 -15.23 -7.60
N MET A 55 19.15 -14.16 -8.36
CA MET A 55 20.43 -13.84 -9.00
C MET A 55 21.24 -12.73 -8.27
N ASN A 56 20.87 -12.36 -7.04
CA ASN A 56 21.49 -11.27 -6.25
C ASN A 56 21.23 -9.85 -6.77
N ASP A 57 20.34 -9.69 -7.77
CA ASP A 57 19.85 -8.37 -8.14
C ASP A 57 18.82 -7.90 -7.11
N VAL A 58 19.03 -6.69 -6.62
CA VAL A 58 18.19 -6.04 -5.61
C VAL A 58 17.48 -4.88 -6.28
N ASP A 59 16.18 -5.02 -6.48
CA ASP A 59 15.33 -3.97 -6.99
C ASP A 59 14.75 -3.18 -5.81
N GLU A 60 14.99 -1.87 -5.80
CA GLU A 60 14.44 -0.95 -4.81
C GLU A 60 13.50 0.05 -5.48
N TRP A 61 12.40 0.37 -4.81
CA TRP A 61 11.43 1.31 -5.31
C TRP A 61 10.91 2.18 -4.18
N THR A 62 11.13 3.48 -4.30
CA THR A 62 10.56 4.47 -3.39
C THR A 62 9.49 5.24 -4.12
N TYR A 63 8.28 5.22 -3.59
CA TYR A 63 7.12 5.79 -4.27
C TYR A 63 6.27 6.65 -3.35
N VAL A 64 5.55 7.56 -3.97
CA VAL A 64 4.43 8.29 -3.38
C VAL A 64 3.19 8.04 -4.23
N GLY A 65 2.02 8.07 -3.62
CA GLY A 65 0.79 7.78 -4.33
C GLY A 65 -0.44 8.31 -3.66
N VAL A 66 -1.55 8.06 -4.34
CA VAL A 66 -2.89 8.24 -3.80
C VAL A 66 -3.66 6.94 -3.97
N SER A 67 -4.38 6.55 -2.92
CA SER A 67 -5.20 5.34 -2.92
C SER A 67 -6.57 5.65 -2.35
N THR A 68 -7.52 4.77 -2.66
CA THR A 68 -8.89 4.89 -2.17
C THR A 68 -9.28 3.62 -1.46
N THR A 69 -9.65 3.69 -0.19
CA THR A 69 -10.13 2.54 0.56
C THR A 69 -11.63 2.33 0.30
N ILE A 70 -11.97 1.11 -0.09
CA ILE A 70 -13.35 0.64 -0.27
C ILE A 70 -13.59 -0.45 0.78
N ASP A 71 -14.48 -0.21 1.74
CA ASP A 71 -14.81 -1.18 2.80
C ASP A 71 -16.11 -1.94 2.49
N PHE A 72 -16.04 -3.24 2.71
CA PHE A 72 -17.12 -4.21 2.60
C PHE A 72 -17.24 -4.98 3.93
N ASN A 73 -17.69 -4.29 4.97
CA ASN A 73 -18.01 -4.90 6.27
C ASN A 73 -16.80 -5.61 6.89
N GLY A 74 -15.68 -4.87 6.98
CA GLY A 74 -14.40 -5.34 7.51
C GLY A 74 -13.44 -5.83 6.44
N PHE A 75 -13.91 -6.32 5.29
CA PHE A 75 -13.02 -6.58 4.15
C PHE A 75 -12.80 -5.29 3.36
N TYR A 76 -11.55 -4.90 3.12
CA TYR A 76 -11.27 -3.70 2.33
C TYR A 76 -10.47 -4.00 1.06
N ILE A 77 -10.72 -3.18 0.05
CA ILE A 77 -9.99 -3.09 -1.20
C ILE A 77 -9.46 -1.68 -1.33
N GLU A 78 -8.19 -1.55 -1.67
CA GLU A 78 -7.54 -0.26 -1.82
C GLU A 78 -6.73 -0.19 -3.12
N PRO A 79 -7.37 0.19 -4.25
CA PRO A 79 -6.64 0.55 -5.46
C PRO A 79 -5.95 1.90 -5.29
N GLY A 80 -4.77 2.05 -5.88
CA GLY A 80 -4.02 3.29 -5.88
C GLY A 80 -3.19 3.51 -7.14
N LEU A 81 -2.73 4.75 -7.28
CA LEU A 81 -1.79 5.19 -8.29
C LEU A 81 -0.55 5.71 -7.59
N THR A 82 0.61 5.22 -7.99
CA THR A 82 1.90 5.54 -7.39
C THR A 82 2.88 6.01 -8.46
N ILE A 83 3.76 6.91 -8.06
CA ILE A 83 4.90 7.39 -8.85
C ILE A 83 6.13 7.40 -7.95
N GLY A 84 7.30 7.11 -8.50
CA GLY A 84 8.48 6.88 -7.68
C GLY A 84 9.79 6.94 -8.42
N LYS A 85 10.83 6.49 -7.72
CA LYS A 85 12.20 6.33 -8.23
C LYS A 85 12.80 5.02 -7.73
N GLY A 86 13.67 4.46 -8.55
CA GLY A 86 14.26 3.14 -8.37
C GLY A 86 14.10 2.31 -9.64
N ASP A 87 13.91 1.00 -9.48
CA ASP A 87 14.03 0.05 -10.59
C ASP A 87 12.73 -0.19 -11.38
N TYR A 88 11.62 0.44 -11.00
CA TYR A 88 10.33 0.33 -11.69
C TYR A 88 9.98 1.61 -12.47
N ASP A 89 9.19 1.47 -13.52
CA ASP A 89 8.70 2.64 -14.27
C ASP A 89 7.61 3.39 -13.50
N SER A 90 7.35 4.66 -13.83
CA SER A 90 6.23 5.44 -13.28
C SER A 90 5.31 5.95 -14.39
N PRO A 91 3.97 5.95 -14.19
CA PRO A 91 3.23 5.58 -12.99
C PRO A 91 2.96 4.07 -12.85
N GLN A 92 2.76 3.60 -11.61
CA GLN A 92 2.38 2.22 -11.29
C GLN A 92 1.00 2.17 -10.62
N LEU A 93 0.23 1.14 -10.93
CA LEU A 93 -0.99 0.80 -10.21
C LEU A 93 -0.63 -0.01 -8.96
N SER A 94 -1.18 0.38 -7.81
CA SER A 94 -1.09 -0.39 -6.57
C SER A 94 -2.46 -0.97 -6.21
N LEU A 95 -2.44 -2.13 -5.57
CA LEU A 95 -3.64 -2.75 -5.03
C LEU A 95 -3.32 -3.39 -3.69
N GLN A 96 -4.02 -2.96 -2.65
CA GLN A 96 -3.97 -3.57 -1.34
C GLN A 96 -5.34 -4.18 -1.00
N LEU A 97 -5.31 -5.36 -0.40
CA LEU A 97 -6.50 -6.09 0.05
C LEU A 97 -6.24 -6.55 1.49
N GLY A 98 -7.26 -6.50 2.34
CA GLY A 98 -7.14 -7.00 3.69
C GLY A 98 -8.47 -7.10 4.42
N TYR A 99 -8.41 -7.60 5.65
CA TYR A 99 -9.56 -7.66 6.54
C TYR A 99 -9.21 -6.93 7.84
N LEU A 100 -9.96 -5.89 8.15
CA LEU A 100 -9.93 -5.13 9.40
C LEU A 100 -10.90 -5.81 10.37
N TRP A 101 -10.37 -6.28 11.50
CA TRP A 101 -11.14 -6.88 12.60
C TRP A 101 -11.56 -5.80 13.59
#